data_AF-A0A7K1UE59-F1
#
_entry.id   AF-A0A7K1UE59-F1
#
_cell.length_a   1.000
_cell.length_b   1.000
_cell.length_c   1.000
_cell.angle_alpha   90.00
_cell.angle_beta   90.00
_cell.angle_gamma   90.00
#
_symmetry.space_group_name_H-M   'P 1'
#
loop_
_entity.id
_entity.type
_entity.pdbx_description
1 polymer ?
#
loop_
_entity_poly.entity_id
_entity_poly.type
_entity_poly.pdbx_seq_one_letter_code
_entity_poly.pdbx_strand_id
1 'polypeptide(L)' 'MATISVSVPDELKEYIDQRVAHGDYDSAEEYLAEKAREDRDRYEIQRQALRQKILDGMNSGPGVPWSEVRDEAGSSD' A
#
# COMPACT_ATOMS: atom_id res chain seq x y z
N MET A 1 3.83 -25.77 -4.26
CA MET A 1 3.88 -24.38 -4.78
C MET A 1 2.85 -24.27 -5.90
N ALA A 2 2.24 -23.10 -6.05
CA ALA A 2 1.38 -22.80 -7.20
C ALA A 2 2.22 -22.08 -8.27
N THR A 3 1.97 -22.39 -9.54
CA THR A 3 2.68 -21.75 -10.67
C THR A 3 1.76 -20.74 -11.33
N ILE A 4 2.29 -19.56 -11.60
CA ILE A 4 1.64 -18.52 -12.40
C ILE A 4 2.48 -18.26 -13.65
N SER A 5 1.83 -18.04 -14.79
CA SER A 5 2.51 -17.64 -16.04
C SER A 5 2.02 -16.24 -16.42
N VAL A 6 2.96 -15.36 -16.72
CA VAL A 6 2.68 -13.96 -17.05
C VAL A 6 3.58 -13.52 -18.21
N SER A 7 2.99 -12.84 -19.18
CA SER A 7 3.73 -12.15 -20.23
C SER A 7 3.93 -10.70 -19.81
N VAL A 8 5.16 -10.21 -19.94
CA VAL A 8 5.54 -8.83 -19.61
C VAL A 8 6.20 -8.17 -20.82
N PRO A 9 6.17 -6.83 -20.92
CA PRO A 9 6.97 -6.11 -21.91
C PRO A 9 8.46 -6.36 -21.74
N ASP A 10 9.22 -6.26 -22.82
CA ASP A 10 10.68 -6.50 -22.82
C ASP A 10 11.41 -5.60 -21.81
N GLU A 11 11.02 -4.33 -21.72
CA GLU A 11 11.58 -3.36 -20.76
C GLU A 11 11.45 -3.85 -19.30
N LEU A 12 10.32 -4.48 -18.96
CA LEU A 12 10.10 -4.99 -17.61
C LEU A 12 10.91 -6.26 -17.38
N LYS A 13 11.08 -7.10 -18.41
CA LYS A 13 11.95 -8.27 -18.34
C LYS A 13 13.41 -7.86 -18.09
N GLU A 14 13.93 -6.90 -18.84
CA GLU A 14 15.29 -6.38 -18.67
C GLU A 14 15.52 -5.84 -17.26
N TYR A 15 14.55 -5.11 -16.71
CA TYR A 15 14.61 -4.63 -15.34
C TYR A 15 14.68 -5.77 -14.33
N ILE A 16 13.86 -6.82 -14.48
CA ILE A 16 13.88 -7.99 -13.59
C ILE A 16 15.23 -8.71 -13.70
N ASP A 17 15.74 -8.91 -14.91
CA ASP A 17 17.03 -9.57 -15.15
C ASP A 17 18.18 -8.80 -14.45
N GLN A 18 18.15 -7.46 -14.47
CA GLN A 18 19.13 -6.63 -13.75
C GLN A 18 19.05 -6.82 -12.23
N ARG A 19 17.83 -6.91 -11.66
CA ARG A 19 17.64 -7.15 -10.22
C ARG A 19 18.22 -8.50 -9.79
N VAL A 20 18.06 -9.53 -10.61
CA VAL A 20 18.65 -10.86 -10.39
C VAL A 20 20.17 -10.80 -10.54
N ALA A 21 20.68 -10.16 -11.60
CA ALA A 21 22.12 -10.05 -11.86
C ALA A 21 22.90 -9.27 -10.78
N HIS A 22 22.25 -8.33 -10.08
CA HIS A 22 22.83 -7.62 -8.95
C HIS A 22 23.04 -8.50 -7.70
N GLY A 23 22.59 -9.76 -7.71
CA GLY A 23 22.81 -10.73 -6.64
C GLY A 23 21.82 -10.61 -5.48
N ASP A 24 20.81 -9.75 -5.60
CA ASP A 24 19.76 -9.59 -4.59
C ASP A 24 18.75 -10.75 -4.63
N TYR A 25 18.68 -11.51 -5.72
CA TYR A 25 17.71 -12.59 -5.97
C TYR A 25 18.33 -13.71 -6.80
N ASP A 26 17.98 -14.96 -6.51
CA ASP A 26 18.46 -16.15 -7.22
C ASP A 26 17.69 -16.40 -8.53
N SER A 27 16.47 -15.89 -8.66
CA SER A 27 15.68 -15.97 -9.90
C SER A 27 14.64 -14.87 -10.04
N ALA A 28 14.10 -14.74 -11.27
CA ALA A 28 12.99 -13.84 -11.55
C ALA A 28 11.72 -14.22 -10.78
N GLU A 29 11.46 -15.52 -10.60
CA GLU A 29 10.32 -16.02 -9.82
C GLU A 29 10.45 -15.64 -8.34
N GLU A 30 11.65 -15.72 -7.78
CA GLU A 30 11.90 -15.29 -6.41
C GLU A 30 11.64 -13.79 -6.26
N TYR A 31 12.21 -12.98 -7.16
CA TYR A 31 11.98 -11.53 -7.18
C TYR A 31 10.49 -11.19 -7.23
N LEU A 32 9.76 -11.80 -8.17
CA LEU A 32 8.32 -11.54 -8.35
C LEU A 32 7.49 -12.04 -7.17
N ALA A 33 7.82 -13.20 -6.60
CA ALA A 33 7.14 -13.73 -5.43
C ALA A 33 7.31 -12.81 -4.22
N GLU A 34 8.52 -12.28 -4.02
CA GLU A 34 8.78 -11.33 -2.94
C GLU A 34 8.03 -10.03 -3.14
N LYS A 35 8.03 -9.47 -4.37
CA LYS A 35 7.24 -8.28 -4.68
C LYS A 35 5.74 -8.48 -4.50
N ALA A 36 5.22 -9.68 -4.79
CA ALA A 36 3.82 -10.00 -4.51
C ALA A 36 3.52 -10.07 -3.01
N ARG A 37 4.45 -10.56 -2.18
CA ARG A 37 4.30 -10.56 -0.71
C ARG A 37 4.35 -9.15 -0.15
N GLU A 38 5.34 -8.35 -0.54
CA GLU A 38 5.45 -6.95 -0.15
C GLU A 38 4.17 -6.17 -0.52
N ASP A 39 3.63 -6.42 -1.71
CA ASP A 39 2.40 -5.77 -2.16
C ASP A 39 1.18 -6.17 -1.31
N ARG A 40 1.00 -7.47 -1.06
CA ARG A 40 -0.05 -7.97 -0.17
C ARG A 40 0.05 -7.35 1.22
N ASP A 41 1.24 -7.35 1.80
CA ASP A 41 1.47 -6.88 3.17
C ASP A 41 1.20 -5.36 3.27
N ARG A 42 1.64 -4.57 2.29
CA ARG A 42 1.29 -3.14 2.20
C ARG A 42 -0.22 -2.93 2.11
N TYR A 43 -0.90 -3.69 1.26
CA TYR A 43 -2.35 -3.60 1.12
C TYR A 43 -3.06 -3.94 2.44
N GLU A 44 -2.62 -4.99 3.14
CA GLU A 44 -3.19 -5.38 4.43
C GLU A 44 -2.99 -4.30 5.51
N ILE A 45 -1.78 -3.73 5.61
CA ILE A 45 -1.47 -2.64 6.54
C ILE A 45 -2.36 -1.43 6.27
N GLN A 46 -2.47 -1.00 5.00
CA GLN A 46 -3.32 0.14 4.62
C GLN A 46 -4.79 -0.12 4.95
N ARG A 47 -5.26 -1.34 4.68
CA ARG A 47 -6.63 -1.77 4.96
C ARG A 47 -6.91 -1.79 6.47
N GLN A 48 -5.95 -2.19 7.29
CA GLN A 48 -6.06 -2.15 8.76
C GLN A 48 -6.06 -0.71 9.27
N ALA A 49 -5.16 0.14 8.77
CA ALA A 49 -5.11 1.56 9.13
C ALA A 49 -6.42 2.29 8.80
N LEU A 50 -7.02 1.99 7.65
CA LEU A 50 -8.33 2.54 7.28
C LEU A 50 -9.43 2.08 8.25
N ARG A 51 -9.46 0.78 8.61
CA ARG A 51 -10.41 0.29 9.62
C ARG A 51 -10.26 1.00 10.95
N GLN A 52 -9.02 1.20 11.40
CA GLN A 52 -8.77 1.87 12.66
C GLN A 52 -9.31 3.30 12.62
N LYS A 53 -9.04 4.06 11.56
CA LYS A 53 -9.59 5.42 11.38
C LYS A 53 -11.11 5.46 11.39
N ILE A 54 -11.77 4.46 10.81
CA ILE A 54 -13.24 4.36 10.84
C ILE A 54 -13.72 4.11 12.28
N LEU A 55 -13.10 3.19 13.01
CA LEU A 55 -13.43 2.93 14.41
C LEU A 55 -13.20 4.16 15.29
N ASP A 56 -12.09 4.86 15.10
CA ASP A 56 -11.78 6.09 15.82
C ASP A 56 -12.83 7.17 15.54
N GLY A 57 -13.26 7.33 14.27
CA GLY A 57 -14.33 8.25 13.89
C GLY A 57 -15.72 7.84 14.41
N MET A 58 -16.00 6.54 14.54
CA MET A 58 -17.23 6.08 15.19
C MET A 58 -17.22 6.37 16.71
N ASN A 59 -16.04 6.34 17.33
CA ASN A 59 -15.85 6.60 18.75
C ASN A 59 -15.56 8.08 19.06
N SER A 60 -15.46 8.96 18.07
CA SER A 60 -15.11 10.38 18.26
C SER A 60 -16.26 11.25 18.78
N GLY A 61 -17.40 10.64 19.10
CA GLY A 61 -18.61 11.35 19.50
C GLY A 61 -19.45 11.82 18.31
N PRO A 62 -20.53 12.59 18.57
CA PRO A 62 -21.44 13.03 17.53
C PRO A 62 -20.74 13.99 16.56
N GLY A 63 -21.04 13.86 15.26
CA GLY A 63 -20.61 14.82 14.26
C GLY A 63 -21.24 16.18 14.52
N VAL A 64 -20.43 17.24 14.40
CA VAL A 64 -20.87 18.63 14.50
C VAL A 64 -20.95 19.27 13.10
N PRO A 65 -21.84 20.24 12.88
CA PRO A 65 -21.90 20.97 11.61
C PRO A 65 -20.55 21.63 11.28
N TRP A 66 -20.14 21.53 10.01
CA TRP A 66 -18.87 22.12 9.55
C TRP A 66 -18.77 23.64 9.79
N SER A 67 -19.91 24.35 9.76
CA SER A 67 -19.98 25.78 10.05
C SER A 67 -19.50 26.12 11.46
N GLU A 68 -19.76 25.26 12.45
CA GLU A 68 -19.37 25.50 13.84
C GLU A 68 -17.86 25.32 14.04
N VAL A 69 -17.24 24.33 13.38
CA VAL A 69 -15.81 24.04 13.49
C VAL A 69 -14.94 25.03 12.70
N ARG A 70 -15.42 25.45 11.52
CA ARG A 70 -14.68 26.37 10.64
C ARG A 70 -14.41 27.71 11.33
N ASP A 71 -15.38 28.21 12.08
CA ASP A 71 -15.30 29.53 12.71
C ASP A 71 -14.32 29.52 13.91
N GLU A 72 -14.14 28.38 14.59
CA GLU A 72 -13.10 28.17 15.61
C GLU A 72 -11.69 28.00 15.01
N ALA A 73 -11.57 27.25 13.91
CA ALA A 73 -10.28 27.01 13.25
C ALA A 73 -9.73 28.26 12.53
N GLY A 74 -10.61 29.18 12.12
CA GLY A 74 -10.26 30.46 11.50
C GLY A 74 -9.98 31.59 12.49
N SER A 75 -10.11 31.36 13.80
CA SER A 75 -9.91 32.39 14.84
C SER A 75 -8.53 32.31 15.53
N SER A 76 -7.59 31.54 14.98
CA SER A 76 -6.16 31.68 15.31
C SER A 76 -5.55 32.77 14.43
N ASP A 77 -5.75 34.02 14.84
CA ASP A 77 -4.94 35.18 14.45
C ASP A 77 -4.56 35.94 15.74
#